data_AF-A0A502WPX9-F1
#
_entry.id   AF-A0A502WPX9-F1
#
_cell.length_a   1.000
_cell.length_b   1.000
_cell.length_c   1.000
_cell.angle_alpha   90.00
_cell.angle_beta   90.00
_cell.angle_gamma   90.00
#
_symmetry.space_group_name_H-M   'P 1'
#
loop_
_entity.id
_entity.type
_entity.pdbx_description
1 polymer ?
#
loop_
_entity_poly.entity_id
_entity_poly.type
_entity_poly.pdbx_seq_one_letter_code
_entity_poly.pdbx_strand_id
1 'polypeptide(L)'
;MTTTPRMRADLPFPQAGEGVYFRFTNTDCDHLQGKFGDNWFADVVPRLNRFDTTYIRECVAIGGKKDGKSIRIKYDELDCPMIELVQTILDALFISMHGRKFEDHLDYLESVKNLEVTDDDSGNA
;
A
#
# COMPACT_ATOMS: atom_id res chain seq x y z
N MET A 1 5.51 9.77 24.82
CA MET A 1 5.31 9.99 23.37
C MET A 1 4.03 9.26 23.00
N THR A 2 2.94 9.97 22.77
CA THR A 2 1.68 9.38 22.29
C THR A 2 1.86 9.06 20.82
N THR A 3 2.13 7.80 20.50
CA THR A 3 2.00 7.25 19.15
C THR A 3 0.52 7.25 18.80
N THR A 4 0.01 8.39 18.37
CA THR A 4 -1.24 8.44 17.61
C THR A 4 -1.05 7.44 16.46
N PRO A 5 -1.86 6.37 16.38
CA PRO A 5 -1.75 5.46 15.26
C PRO A 5 -1.92 6.31 14.01
N ARG A 6 -0.93 6.29 13.10
CA ARG A 6 -1.01 6.94 11.79
C ARG A 6 -2.10 6.22 10.99
N MET A 7 -3.36 6.39 11.38
CA MET A 7 -4.50 5.74 10.75
C MET A 7 -4.71 6.43 9.40
N ARG A 8 -4.18 5.80 8.35
CA ARG A 8 -4.42 6.14 6.94
C ARG A 8 -3.88 7.52 6.57
N ALA A 9 -2.60 7.57 6.24
CA ALA A 9 -1.99 8.77 5.65
C ALA A 9 -2.46 8.93 4.19
N ASP A 10 -2.64 10.19 3.78
CA ASP A 10 -2.95 10.56 2.41
C ASP A 10 -1.62 10.61 1.63
N LEU A 11 -1.49 9.83 0.55
CA LEU A 11 -0.30 9.86 -0.31
C LEU A 11 -0.56 10.76 -1.53
N PRO A 12 0.08 11.93 -1.64
CA PRO A 12 -0.13 12.84 -2.75
C PRO A 12 0.11 12.17 -4.10
N PHE A 13 -0.79 12.41 -5.06
CA PHE A 13 -0.69 11.92 -6.43
C PHE A 13 -1.02 13.04 -7.43
N PRO A 14 -0.18 14.09 -7.51
CA PRO A 14 -0.44 15.29 -8.31
C PRO A 14 -0.59 15.03 -9.82
N GLN A 15 -0.07 13.91 -10.31
CA GLN A 15 -0.17 13.49 -11.71
C GLN A 15 -1.63 13.20 -12.14
N ALA A 16 -2.51 12.90 -11.19
CA ALA A 16 -3.95 12.75 -11.42
C ALA A 16 -4.75 14.06 -11.26
N GLY A 17 -4.08 15.17 -10.95
CA GLY A 17 -4.68 16.49 -10.76
C GLY A 17 -4.35 17.11 -9.40
N GLU A 18 -4.55 18.43 -9.30
CA GLU A 18 -4.28 19.19 -8.08
C GLU A 18 -5.13 18.67 -6.90
N GLY A 19 -4.48 18.43 -5.77
CA GLY A 19 -5.11 17.96 -4.52
C GLY A 19 -5.54 16.49 -4.53
N VAL A 20 -5.18 15.72 -5.56
CA VAL A 20 -5.45 14.28 -5.63
C VAL A 20 -4.42 13.51 -4.81
N TYR A 21 -4.91 12.48 -4.10
CA TYR A 21 -4.08 11.58 -3.30
C TYR A 21 -4.65 10.16 -3.31
N PHE A 22 -3.82 9.20 -2.94
CA PHE A 22 -4.21 7.83 -2.68
C PHE A 22 -4.51 7.58 -1.20
N ARG A 23 -5.65 6.94 -0.94
CA ARG A 23 -6.02 6.41 0.37
C ARG A 23 -7.02 5.27 0.22
N PHE A 24 -6.74 4.14 0.87
CA PHE A 24 -7.67 3.02 0.96
C PHE A 24 -8.35 2.98 2.32
N THR A 25 -9.68 3.00 2.33
CA THR A 25 -10.51 2.77 3.51
C THR A 25 -10.74 1.27 3.72
N ASN A 26 -11.31 0.87 4.87
CA ASN A 26 -11.67 -0.55 5.07
C ASN A 26 -12.61 -1.06 3.98
N THR A 27 -13.59 -0.24 3.58
CA THR A 27 -14.51 -0.59 2.49
C THR A 27 -13.81 -0.77 1.15
N ASP A 28 -12.76 0.00 0.88
CA ASP A 28 -11.95 -0.18 -0.33
C ASP A 28 -11.15 -1.50 -0.25
N CYS A 29 -10.64 -1.87 0.94
CA CYS A 29 -9.99 -3.18 1.15
C CYS A 29 -10.97 -4.35 1.02
N ASP A 30 -12.18 -4.24 1.58
CA ASP A 30 -13.24 -5.25 1.44
C ASP A 30 -13.61 -5.46 -0.04
N HIS A 31 -13.63 -4.37 -0.81
CA HIS A 31 -13.83 -4.43 -2.26
C HIS A 31 -12.71 -5.21 -2.96
N LEU A 32 -11.45 -4.92 -2.65
CA LEU A 32 -10.30 -5.62 -3.23
C LEU A 32 -10.32 -7.10 -2.87
N GLN A 33 -10.68 -7.46 -1.63
CA GLN A 33 -10.86 -8.84 -1.21
C GLN A 33 -11.98 -9.52 -2.01
N GLY A 34 -13.14 -8.87 -2.13
CA GLY A 34 -14.27 -9.41 -2.89
C GLY A 34 -13.95 -9.66 -4.37
N LYS A 35 -13.07 -8.83 -4.96
CA LYS A 35 -12.71 -8.92 -6.38
C LYS A 35 -11.54 -9.85 -6.68
N PHE A 36 -10.51 -9.87 -5.83
CA PHE A 36 -9.25 -10.57 -6.09
C PHE A 36 -9.04 -11.80 -5.17
N GLY A 37 -9.97 -12.06 -4.25
CA GLY A 37 -9.95 -13.21 -3.35
C GLY A 37 -9.31 -12.92 -1.99
N ASP A 38 -9.38 -13.89 -1.08
CA ASP A 38 -8.94 -13.71 0.31
C ASP A 38 -7.45 -13.38 0.47
N ASN A 39 -6.62 -13.80 -0.47
CA ASN A 39 -5.17 -13.53 -0.48
C ASN A 39 -4.79 -12.25 -1.22
N TRP A 40 -5.75 -11.39 -1.57
CA TRP A 40 -5.51 -10.19 -2.39
C TRP A 40 -4.34 -9.34 -1.90
N PHE A 41 -4.20 -9.16 -0.58
CA PHE A 41 -3.16 -8.33 -0.01
C PHE A 41 -1.79 -9.04 -0.04
N ALA A 42 -1.74 -10.35 0.23
CA ALA A 42 -0.49 -11.12 0.10
C ALA A 42 0.01 -11.12 -1.35
N ASP A 43 -0.91 -11.06 -2.31
CA ASP A 43 -0.59 -10.99 -3.74
C ASP A 43 -0.22 -9.58 -4.24
N VAL A 44 -0.32 -8.53 -3.41
CA VAL A 44 -0.16 -7.14 -3.88
C VAL A 44 1.21 -6.91 -4.52
N VAL A 45 2.29 -7.33 -3.84
CA VAL A 45 3.67 -7.14 -4.30
C VAL A 45 3.91 -7.88 -5.63
N PRO A 46 3.65 -9.19 -5.75
CA PRO A 46 3.87 -9.89 -7.03
C PRO A 46 2.97 -9.37 -8.16
N ARG A 47 1.73 -8.94 -7.88
CA ARG A 47 0.83 -8.34 -8.89
C ARG A 47 1.34 -7.00 -9.40
N LEU A 48 1.82 -6.15 -8.50
CA LEU A 48 2.36 -4.84 -8.85
C LEU A 48 3.71 -4.95 -9.57
N ASN A 49 4.59 -5.86 -9.15
CA ASN A 49 5.88 -6.11 -9.81
C ASN A 49 5.75 -6.62 -11.25
N ARG A 50 4.70 -7.40 -11.55
CA ARG A 50 4.41 -7.87 -12.92
C ARG A 50 3.55 -6.90 -13.73
N PHE A 51 3.27 -5.71 -13.18
CA PHE A 51 2.37 -4.70 -13.78
C PHE A 51 1.00 -5.27 -14.16
N ASP A 52 0.35 -5.97 -13.22
CA ASP A 52 -1.02 -6.46 -13.39
C ASP A 52 -1.99 -5.28 -13.58
N THR A 53 -2.28 -4.95 -14.84
CA THR A 53 -3.03 -3.75 -15.21
C THR A 53 -4.47 -3.79 -14.70
N THR A 54 -5.06 -4.98 -14.52
CA THR A 54 -6.40 -5.12 -13.95
C THR A 54 -6.39 -4.71 -12.48
N TYR A 55 -5.40 -5.19 -11.74
CA TYR A 55 -5.22 -4.83 -10.33
C TYR A 55 -4.91 -3.33 -10.17
N ILE A 56 -3.98 -2.80 -10.97
CA ILE A 56 -3.60 -1.38 -10.95
C ILE A 56 -4.81 -0.48 -11.23
N ARG A 57 -5.58 -0.77 -12.29
CA ARG A 57 -6.78 0.01 -12.63
C ARG A 57 -7.79 0.03 -11.48
N GLU A 58 -7.97 -1.09 -10.79
CA GLU A 58 -8.87 -1.14 -9.65
C GLU A 58 -8.39 -0.29 -8.48
N CYS A 59 -7.11 -0.42 -8.13
CA CYS A 59 -6.49 0.39 -7.09
C CYS A 59 -6.62 1.89 -7.39
N VAL A 60 -6.40 2.30 -8.65
CA VAL A 60 -6.58 3.68 -9.11
C VAL A 60 -8.03 4.14 -8.96
N ALA A 61 -8.99 3.30 -9.36
CA ALA A 61 -10.41 3.65 -9.35
C ALA A 61 -10.97 3.87 -7.94
N ILE A 62 -10.56 3.05 -6.97
CA ILE A 62 -11.10 3.13 -5.60
C ILE A 62 -10.22 3.95 -4.66
N GLY A 63 -8.90 3.94 -4.87
CA GLY A 63 -7.94 4.59 -3.99
C GLY A 63 -7.80 6.09 -4.23
N GLY A 64 -8.14 6.59 -5.41
CA GLY A 64 -8.05 8.01 -5.77
C GLY A 64 -9.07 8.87 -5.03
N LYS A 65 -8.60 9.78 -4.18
CA LYS A 65 -9.42 10.72 -3.42
C LYS A 65 -9.02 12.18 -3.66
N LYS A 66 -9.98 13.09 -3.47
CA LYS A 66 -9.78 14.54 -3.42
C LYS A 66 -10.79 15.13 -2.45
N ASP A 67 -10.34 16.04 -1.58
CA ASP A 67 -11.19 16.68 -0.55
C ASP A 67 -12.00 15.65 0.28
N GLY A 68 -11.38 14.51 0.60
CA GLY A 68 -12.00 13.42 1.36
C GLY A 68 -12.98 12.53 0.58
N LYS A 69 -13.20 12.78 -0.72
CA LYS A 69 -14.16 12.04 -1.55
C LYS A 69 -13.47 11.22 -2.63
N SER A 70 -14.05 10.08 -2.98
CA SER A 70 -13.59 9.29 -4.14
C SER A 70 -13.74 10.10 -5.42
N ILE A 71 -12.73 10.02 -6.29
CA ILE A 71 -12.75 10.63 -7.62
C ILE A 71 -12.43 9.59 -8.68
N ARG A 72 -12.93 9.83 -9.89
CA ARG A 72 -12.55 9.03 -11.05
C ARG A 72 -11.24 9.58 -11.63
N ILE A 73 -10.14 8.87 -11.40
CA ILE A 73 -8.87 9.13 -12.09
C ILE A 73 -8.96 8.51 -13.50
N LYS A 74 -8.64 9.31 -14.51
CA LYS A 74 -8.60 8.84 -15.90
C LYS A 74 -7.28 8.12 -16.17
N TYR A 75 -7.21 6.86 -15.74
CA TYR A 75 -5.99 6.03 -15.83
C TYR A 75 -5.31 6.06 -17.20
N ASP A 76 -6.09 5.97 -18.29
CA ASP A 76 -5.56 5.93 -19.66
C ASP A 76 -5.03 7.29 -20.16
N GLU A 77 -5.29 8.38 -19.44
CA GLU A 77 -4.82 9.74 -19.74
C GLU A 77 -3.72 10.19 -18.75
N LEU A 78 -3.27 9.33 -17.83
CA LEU A 78 -2.23 9.68 -16.87
C LEU A 78 -0.86 9.80 -17.55
N ASP A 79 -0.26 10.98 -17.44
CA ASP A 79 1.12 11.22 -17.86
C ASP A 79 2.06 11.05 -16.66
N CYS A 80 2.32 9.79 -16.28
CA CYS A 80 3.30 9.46 -15.25
C CYS A 80 3.97 8.10 -15.51
N PRO A 81 5.24 7.92 -15.11
CA PRO A 81 5.88 6.61 -15.15
C PRO A 81 5.08 5.57 -14.36
N MET A 82 4.85 4.39 -14.95
CA MET A 82 4.05 3.33 -14.33
C MET A 82 4.64 2.89 -12.97
N ILE A 83 5.97 2.97 -12.82
CA ILE A 83 6.65 2.64 -11.57
C ILE A 83 6.28 3.58 -10.42
N GLU A 84 6.14 4.88 -10.68
CA GLU A 84 5.74 5.86 -9.66
C GLU A 84 4.31 5.60 -9.18
N LEU A 85 3.41 5.31 -10.12
CA LEU A 85 2.03 4.94 -9.81
C LEU A 85 1.98 3.66 -8.96
N VAL A 86 2.70 2.63 -9.38
CA VAL A 86 2.75 1.34 -8.68
C VAL A 86 3.31 1.51 -7.26
N GLN A 87 4.40 2.26 -7.10
CA GLN A 87 4.99 2.52 -5.79
C GLN A 87 4.03 3.28 -4.88
N THR A 88 3.32 4.27 -5.42
CA THR A 88 2.31 5.05 -4.65
C THR A 88 1.13 4.16 -4.22
N ILE A 89 0.64 3.28 -5.09
CA ILE A 89 -0.41 2.30 -4.75
C ILE A 89 0.08 1.36 -3.66
N LEU A 90 1.29 0.83 -3.80
CA LEU A 90 1.88 -0.12 -2.86
C LEU A 90 2.01 0.51 -1.47
N ASP A 91 2.57 1.71 -1.38
CA ASP A 91 2.69 2.45 -0.13
C ASP A 91 1.31 2.74 0.49
N ALA A 92 0.32 3.16 -0.32
CA ALA A 92 -1.02 3.46 0.20
C ALA A 92 -1.70 2.22 0.78
N LEU A 93 -1.56 1.05 0.13
CA LEU A 93 -2.10 -0.22 0.61
C LEU A 93 -1.39 -0.67 1.90
N PHE A 94 -0.06 -0.57 1.96
CA PHE A 94 0.71 -0.90 3.17
C PHE A 94 0.38 0.04 4.34
N ILE A 95 0.18 1.32 4.08
CA ILE A 95 -0.27 2.28 5.09
C ILE A 95 -1.66 1.89 5.61
N SER A 96 -2.58 1.48 4.73
CA SER A 96 -3.92 1.08 5.15
C SER A 96 -3.94 -0.21 5.98
N MET A 97 -3.05 -1.17 5.70
CA MET A 97 -3.01 -2.47 6.39
C MET A 97 -2.09 -2.49 7.61
N HIS A 98 -1.00 -1.72 7.58
CA HIS A 98 0.08 -1.80 8.58
C HIS A 98 0.44 -0.46 9.22
N GLY A 99 -0.15 0.66 8.77
CA GLY A 99 0.13 1.99 9.29
C GLY A 99 1.51 2.54 8.91
N ARG A 100 2.20 1.90 7.95
CA ARG A 100 3.56 2.23 7.51
C ARG A 100 3.73 2.02 6.00
N LYS A 101 4.70 2.70 5.39
CA LYS A 101 5.02 2.51 3.96
C LYS A 101 5.59 1.12 3.68
N PHE A 102 5.72 0.78 2.41
CA PHE A 102 6.28 -0.51 2.03
C PHE A 102 7.73 -0.67 2.49
N GLU A 103 8.60 0.30 2.21
CA GLU A 103 10.00 0.27 2.66
C GLU A 103 10.10 0.15 4.19
N ASP A 104 9.38 1.00 4.94
CA ASP A 104 9.32 0.92 6.40
C ASP A 104 8.85 -0.46 6.92
N HIS A 105 8.00 -1.14 6.15
CA HIS A 105 7.52 -2.48 6.49
C HIS A 105 8.59 -3.54 6.27
N LEU A 106 9.38 -3.43 5.19
CA LEU A 106 10.50 -4.33 4.95
C LEU A 106 11.56 -4.20 6.05
N ASP A 107 11.91 -2.97 6.41
CA ASP A 107 12.86 -2.68 7.50
C ASP A 107 12.36 -3.23 8.84
N TYR A 108 11.06 -3.09 9.11
CA TYR A 108 10.44 -3.70 10.29
C TYR A 108 10.58 -5.22 10.29
N LEU A 109 10.30 -5.90 9.17
CA LEU A 109 10.42 -7.37 9.09
C LEU A 109 11.88 -7.83 9.26
N GLU A 110 12.83 -7.11 8.69
CA GLU A 110 14.25 -7.40 8.86
C GLU A 110 14.68 -7.22 10.33
N SER A 111 14.28 -6.12 10.97
CA SER A 111 14.59 -5.89 12.39
C SER A 111 13.94 -6.91 13.33
N VAL A 112 12.69 -7.34 13.07
CA VAL A 112 12.04 -8.41 13.85
C VAL A 112 12.75 -9.74 13.68
N LYS A 113 13.12 -10.12 12.45
CA LYS A 113 13.91 -11.33 12.20
C LYS A 113 15.26 -11.31 12.92
N ASN A 114 15.88 -10.14 13.02
CA ASN A 114 17.14 -9.97 13.77
C ASN A 114 16.94 -9.99 15.30
N LEU A 115 15.71 -9.80 15.80
CA LEU A 115 15.36 -9.95 17.22
C LEU A 115 14.99 -11.40 17.58
N GLU A 116 14.52 -12.19 16.61
CA GLU A 116 14.36 -13.65 16.72
C GLU A 116 15.72 -14.36 16.63
N VAL A 117 16.66 -14.00 17.52
CA VAL A 117 17.82 -14.85 17.83
C VAL A 117 17.35 -15.81 18.92
N THR A 118 17.26 -17.09 18.59
CA THR A 118 17.01 -18.17 19.56
C THR A 118 18.01 -18.05 20.71
N ASP A 119 17.51 -17.90 21.94
CA ASP A 119 18.28 -18.00 23.20
C ASP A 119 18.89 -19.41 23.43
N ASP A 120 18.96 -20.28 22.42
CA ASP A 120 19.45 -21.66 22.52
C ASP A 120 20.95 -21.81 22.23
N ASP A 121 21.68 -20.73 21.95
CA ASP A 121 23.14 -20.78 21.70
C ASP A 121 23.98 -20.04 22.76
N SER A 122 23.51 -20.07 24.02
CA SER A 122 24.42 -19.98 25.18
C SER A 122 24.56 -21.34 25.85
N GLY A 123 24.91 -22.33 25.03
CA GLY A 123 25.48 -23.59 25.47
C GLY A 123 26.82 -23.36 26.17
N ASN A 124 26.95 -23.92 27.36
CA ASN A 124 28.18 -24.14 28.10
C ASN A 124 29.37 -24.48 27.19
N ALA A 125 30.48 -23.75 27.36
CA ALA A 125 31.83 -24.25 27.16
C ALA A 125 32.72 -23.72 28.28
#